data_AF-A0A4W6C2P8-F1
#
_entry.id   AF-A0A4W6C2P8-F1
#
_cell.length_a   1.000
_cell.length_b   1.000
_cell.length_c   1.000
_cell.angle_alpha   90.00
_cell.angle_beta   90.00
_cell.angle_gamma   90.00
#
_symmetry.space_group_name_H-M   'P 1'
#
loop_
_entity.id
_entity.type
_entity.pdbx_description
1 polymer ?
#
loop_
_entity_poly.entity_id
_entity_poly.type
_entity_poly.pdbx_seq_one_letter_code
_entity_poly.pdbx_strand_id
1 'polypeptide(L)' 'FSLWYVALVALAALVVAVVLANTDFFLIKSAPASLDELASADLCDSADGKTVKGLTLWQRSGAVILVVRRPG' A
#
# COMPACT_ATOMS: atom_id res chain seq x y z
N PHE A 1 18.61 30.02 27.11
CA PHE A 1 18.70 28.88 26.19
C PHE A 1 20.16 28.61 25.90
N SER A 2 20.70 27.45 26.29
CA SER A 2 22.07 27.07 25.96
C SER A 2 22.11 26.56 24.51
N LEU A 3 23.17 26.90 23.77
CA LEU A 3 23.36 26.58 22.35
C LEU A 3 23.18 25.09 22.05
N TRP A 4 23.52 24.24 23.01
CA TRP A 4 23.35 22.79 22.96
C TRP A 4 21.90 22.34 22.82
N TYR A 5 20.94 23.01 23.48
CA TYR A 5 19.52 22.67 23.35
C TYR A 5 18.96 23.08 21.98
N VAL A 6 19.44 24.19 21.42
CA VAL A 6 19.03 24.64 20.08
C VAL A 6 19.47 23.63 19.02
N ALA A 7 20.71 23.12 19.13
CA ALA A 7 21.23 22.10 18.24
C ALA A 7 20.42 20.78 18.32
N LEU A 8 20.04 20.37 19.54
CA LEU A 8 19.29 19.15 19.76
C LEU A 8 17.86 19.23 19.20
N VAL A 9 17.20 20.38 19.35
CA VAL A 9 15.89 20.65 18.75
C VAL A 9 15.97 20.68 17.22
N ALA A 10 16.98 21.34 16.66
CA ALA A 10 17.19 21.39 15.21
C ALA A 10 17.42 19.99 14.61
N LEU A 11 18.21 19.14 15.29
CA LEU A 11 18.45 17.77 14.86
C LEU A 11 17.16 16.93 14.89
N ALA A 12 16.37 17.03 15.96
CA ALA A 12 15.10 16.33 16.06
C ALA A 12 14.10 16.76 14.96
N ALA A 13 14.00 18.07 14.71
CA ALA A 13 13.13 18.61 13.66
C ALA A 13 13.56 18.11 12.27
N LEU A 14 14.86 18.04 11.99
CA LEU A 14 15.38 17.50 10.73
C LEU A 14 15.02 16.02 10.57
N VAL A 15 15.20 15.21 11.61
CA VAL A 15 14.85 13.77 11.57
C VAL A 15 13.36 13.60 11.29
N VAL A 16 12.50 14.34 11.99
CA VAL A 16 11.05 14.30 11.76
C VAL A 16 10.70 14.75 10.34
N ALA A 17 11.32 15.82 9.83
CA ALA A 17 11.09 16.30 8.47
C ALA A 17 11.49 15.28 7.40
N VAL A 18 12.64 14.62 7.56
CA VAL A 18 13.09 13.56 6.65
C VAL A 18 12.12 12.38 6.71
N VAL A 19 11.76 11.94 7.92
CA VAL A 19 10.82 10.83 8.12
C VAL A 19 9.45 11.14 7.52
N LEU A 20 8.94 12.36 7.70
CA LEU A 20 7.65 12.78 7.16
C LEU A 20 7.69 12.94 5.63
N ALA A 21 8.78 13.49 5.08
CA ALA A 21 9.01 13.58 3.64
C ALA A 21 9.14 12.20 2.98
N ASN A 22 9.56 11.18 3.74
CA ASN A 22 9.62 9.79 3.30
C ASN A 22 8.46 8.99 3.91
N THR A 23 7.22 9.45 3.74
CA THR A 23 6.00 8.78 4.26
C THR A 23 5.92 7.29 3.82
N ASP A 24 6.54 6.95 2.69
CA ASP A 24 6.73 5.58 2.21
C ASP A 24 7.52 4.65 3.15
N PHE A 25 8.28 5.18 4.10
CA PHE A 25 9.05 4.37 5.06
C PHE A 25 8.16 3.65 6.08
N PHE A 26 6.98 4.20 6.37
CA PHE A 26 5.98 3.58 7.26
C PHE A 26 4.90 2.81 6.51
N LEU A 27 4.82 2.98 5.19
CA LEU A 27 4.00 2.10 4.38
C LEU A 27 4.72 0.75 4.34
N ILE A 28 4.12 -0.26 4.98
CA ILE A 28 4.52 -1.66 4.77
C ILE A 28 4.62 -1.87 3.27
N LYS A 29 5.85 -2.06 2.79
CA LYS A 29 6.15 -2.27 1.38
C LYS A 29 5.20 -3.35 0.88
N SER A 30 4.31 -3.01 -0.05
CA SER A 30 3.33 -3.97 -0.54
C SER A 30 4.09 -5.17 -1.05
N ALA A 31 3.74 -6.37 -0.55
CA ALA A 31 4.29 -7.59 -1.11
C ALA A 31 3.99 -7.56 -2.61
N PRO A 32 5.01 -7.75 -3.48
CA PRO A 32 4.75 -7.88 -4.90
C PRO A 32 3.92 -9.15 -5.09
N ALA A 33 2.61 -9.01 -5.25
CA ALA A 33 1.76 -10.12 -5.62
C ALA A 33 2.11 -10.50 -7.05
N SER A 34 2.59 -11.72 -7.25
CA SER A 34 2.88 -12.23 -8.58
C SER A 34 1.58 -12.33 -9.39
N LEU A 35 1.67 -12.24 -10.72
CA LEU A 35 0.51 -12.37 -11.60
C LEU A 35 -0.21 -13.72 -11.38
N ASP A 36 0.52 -14.78 -11.06
CA ASP A 36 -0.03 -16.10 -10.73
C ASP A 36 -0.86 -16.11 -9.43
N GLU A 37 -0.43 -15.35 -8.41
CA GLU A 37 -1.21 -15.19 -7.17
C GLU A 37 -2.48 -14.37 -7.42
N LEU A 38 -2.41 -13.30 -8.20
CA LEU A 38 -3.56 -12.48 -8.57
C LEU A 38 -4.56 -13.23 -9.46
N ALA A 39 -4.06 -14.06 -10.37
CA ALA A 39 -4.87 -14.91 -11.24
C ALA A 39 -5.61 -16.00 -10.46
N SER A 40 -4.97 -16.55 -9.43
CA SER A 40 -5.53 -17.59 -8.58
C SER A 40 -6.39 -17.05 -7.43
N ALA A 41 -6.37 -15.74 -7.19
CA ALA A 41 -7.18 -15.12 -6.15
C ALA A 41 -8.68 -15.30 -6.41
N ASP A 42 -9.38 -15.72 -5.38
CA ASP A 42 -10.83 -15.83 -5.36
C ASP A 42 -11.43 -14.46 -5.05
N LEU A 43 -12.08 -13.85 -6.04
CA LEU A 43 -12.74 -12.56 -5.91
C LEU A 43 -14.22 -12.78 -5.61
N CYS A 44 -14.71 -12.22 -4.50
CA CYS A 44 -16.13 -12.22 -4.19
C CYS A 44 -16.79 -11.00 -4.83
N ASP A 45 -17.82 -11.22 -5.66
CA ASP A 45 -18.63 -10.14 -6.18
C ASP A 45 -19.41 -9.48 -5.02
N SER A 46 -19.22 -8.18 -4.84
CA SER A 46 -19.90 -7.40 -3.80
C SER A 46 -21.40 -7.27 -4.04
N ALA A 47 -21.88 -7.51 -5.28
CA ALA A 47 -23.30 -7.42 -5.63
C ALA A 47 -24.04 -8.75 -5.43
N ASP A 48 -23.39 -9.87 -5.76
CA ASP A 48 -24.06 -11.18 -5.88
C ASP A 48 -23.47 -12.25 -4.93
N GLY A 49 -22.40 -11.94 -4.19
CA GLY A 49 -21.74 -12.85 -3.25
C GLY A 49 -21.08 -14.06 -3.91
N LYS A 50 -21.00 -14.08 -5.25
CA LYS A 50 -20.41 -15.15 -6.04
C LYS A 50 -18.89 -15.01 -6.06
N THR A 51 -18.20 -16.09 -5.73
CA THR A 51 -16.75 -16.17 -5.81
C THR A 51 -16.34 -16.54 -7.24
N VAL A 52 -15.50 -15.71 -7.86
CA VAL A 52 -14.99 -15.92 -9.21
C VAL A 52 -13.47 -15.77 -9.17
N LYS A 53 -12.75 -16.71 -9.80
CA LYS A 53 -11.30 -16.62 -9.94
C LYS A 53 -10.90 -15.42 -10.81
N GLY A 54 -9.84 -14.73 -10.41
CA GLY A 54 -9.31 -13.57 -11.13
C GLY A 54 -8.95 -13.87 -12.59
N LEU A 55 -8.35 -15.05 -12.86
CA LEU A 55 -8.02 -15.50 -14.22
C LEU A 55 -9.27 -15.57 -15.12
N THR A 56 -10.37 -16.12 -14.61
CA THR A 56 -11.61 -16.31 -15.37
C THR A 56 -12.25 -14.97 -15.73
N LEU A 57 -12.14 -13.97 -14.86
CA LEU A 57 -12.62 -12.61 -15.12
C LEU A 57 -11.79 -11.91 -16.19
N TRP A 58 -10.46 -12.01 -16.12
CA TRP A 58 -9.59 -11.41 -17.13
C TRP A 58 -9.84 -12.03 -18.51
N GLN A 59 -9.89 -13.35 -18.64
CA GLN A 59 -10.12 -14.01 -19.94
C GLN A 59 -11.49 -13.67 -20.55
N ARG A 60 -12.53 -13.51 -19.72
CA ARG A 60 -13.88 -13.25 -20.20
C ARG A 60 -14.12 -11.78 -20.59
N SER A 61 -13.50 -10.84 -19.88
CA SER A 61 -13.86 -9.41 -19.96
C SER A 61 -12.69 -8.46 -20.25
N GLY A 62 -11.45 -8.95 -20.25
CA GLY A 62 -10.27 -8.10 -20.31
C GLY A 62 -10.05 -7.27 -19.04
N ALA A 63 -10.81 -7.54 -17.97
CA ALA A 63 -10.75 -6.76 -16.74
C ALA A 63 -9.40 -6.89 -16.05
N VAL A 64 -8.84 -5.75 -15.64
CA VAL A 64 -7.63 -5.67 -14.82
C VAL A 64 -8.06 -5.56 -13.36
N ILE A 65 -7.60 -6.51 -12.55
CA ILE A 65 -7.88 -6.52 -11.11
C ILE A 65 -6.86 -5.62 -10.42
N LEU A 66 -7.32 -4.48 -9.91
CA LEU A 66 -6.52 -3.58 -9.09
C LEU A 66 -6.93 -3.75 -7.62
N VAL A 67 -6.06 -4.33 -6.81
CA VAL A 67 -6.28 -4.39 -5.36
C VAL A 67 -5.84 -3.06 -4.76
N VAL A 68 -6.81 -2.25 -4.33
CA VAL A 68 -6.55 -0.98 -3.66
C VAL A 68 -6.78 -1.16 -2.16
N ARG A 69 -5.78 -0.86 -1.35
CA ARG A 69 -5.97 -0.74 0.10
C ARG A 69 -6.79 0.52 0.36
N ARG A 70 -7.89 0.39 1.10
CA ARG A 70 -8.68 1.55 1.51
C ARG A 70 -7.91 2.29 2.61
N PRO A 71 -7.58 3.58 2.45
CA PRO A 71 -7.05 4.38 3.55
C PRO A 71 -8.19 4.68 4.53
N GLY A 72 -8.07 4.22 5.78
CA GLY A 72 -9.06 4.37 6.84
C GLY A 72 -8.71 3.58 8.08
#